data_AF-A0A951UCE8-F1
#
_entry.id   AF-A0A951UCE8-F1
#
_cell.length_a   1.000
_cell.length_b   1.000
_cell.length_c   1.000
_cell.angle_alpha   90.00
_cell.angle_beta   90.00
_cell.angle_gamma   90.00
#
_symmetry.space_group_name_H-M   'P 1'
#
loop_
_entity.id
_entity.type
_entity.pdbx_description
1 polymer ?
#
loop_
_entity_poly.entity_id
_entity_poly.type
_entity_poly.pdbx_seq_one_letter_code
_entity_poly.pdbx_strand_id
1 'polypeptide(L)'
;MANQTRIVLDADDRPKAERILEATGIKTFSQLFSIFLINYGDHLVSALKATPVAPPPPVAMPALVQTKQIHSIEAPRRAVQRQPGISSF
;
A
#
# COMPACT_ATOMS: atom_id res chain seq x y z
N MET A 1 16.51 -37.02 25.68
CA MET A 1 15.12 -37.17 25.20
C MET A 1 14.72 -35.86 24.56
N ALA A 2 14.27 -35.86 23.30
CA ALA A 2 13.79 -34.63 22.67
C ALA A 2 12.44 -34.26 23.30
N ASN A 3 12.35 -33.06 23.89
CA ASN A 3 11.10 -32.54 24.43
C ASN A 3 10.20 -32.12 23.26
N GLN A 4 9.17 -32.91 22.95
CA GLN A 4 8.33 -32.72 21.77
C GLN A 4 7.14 -31.81 22.10
N THR A 5 7.00 -30.69 21.38
CA THR A 5 5.88 -29.75 21.56
C THR A 5 4.72 -30.12 20.64
N ARG A 6 3.51 -30.25 21.20
CA ARG A 6 2.27 -30.44 20.42
C ARG A 6 1.75 -29.10 19.94
N ILE A 7 1.42 -29.02 18.65
CA ILE A 7 0.79 -27.86 18.02
C ILE A 7 -0.62 -28.26 17.62
N VAL A 8 -1.59 -27.40 17.93
CA VAL A 8 -3.00 -27.58 17.57
C VAL A 8 -3.37 -26.42 16.65
N LEU A 9 -4.00 -26.75 15.51
CA LEU A 9 -4.59 -25.76 14.62
C LEU A 9 -6.06 -25.58 14.97
N ASP A 10 -6.53 -24.34 14.88
CA ASP A 10 -7.96 -24.05 14.91
C ASP A 10 -8.66 -24.63 13.67
N ALA A 11 -9.95 -24.93 13.84
CA ALA A 11 -10.76 -25.56 12.81
C ALA A 11 -10.83 -24.72 11.53
N ASP A 12 -10.83 -23.40 11.65
CA ASP A 12 -10.95 -22.45 10.54
C ASP A 12 -9.66 -22.32 9.72
N ASP A 13 -8.50 -22.54 10.35
CA ASP A 13 -7.19 -22.45 9.68
C ASP A 13 -6.81 -23.74 8.97
N ARG A 14 -7.43 -24.86 9.37
CA ARG A 14 -7.14 -26.18 8.83
C ARG A 14 -7.32 -26.29 7.30
N PRO A 15 -8.42 -25.81 6.68
CA PRO A 15 -8.58 -25.89 5.22
C PRO A 15 -7.48 -25.14 4.46
N LYS A 16 -7.01 -24.02 5.01
CA LYS A 16 -5.92 -23.25 4.42
C LYS A 16 -4.60 -24.01 4.52
N ALA A 17 -4.30 -24.58 5.69
CA ALA A 17 -3.10 -25.38 5.87
C ALA A 17 -3.09 -26.62 4.97
N GLU A 18 -4.21 -27.34 4.83
CA GLU A 18 -4.32 -28.52 3.96
C GLU A 18 -4.06 -28.19 2.48
N ARG A 19 -4.60 -27.06 1.98
CA ARG A 19 -4.30 -26.58 0.62
C ARG A 19 -2.81 -26.29 0.41
N ILE A 20 -2.14 -25.76 1.43
CA ILE A 20 -0.69 -25.49 1.36
C ILE A 20 0.08 -26.81 1.34
N LEU A 21 -0.31 -27.80 2.15
CA LEU A 21 0.30 -29.13 2.14
C LEU A 21 0.18 -29.78 0.74
N GLU A 22 -1.00 -29.73 0.14
CA GLU A 22 -1.25 -30.27 -1.20
C GLU A 22 -0.39 -29.57 -2.28
N ALA A 23 -0.32 -28.24 -2.24
CA ALA A 23 0.44 -27.47 -3.24
C ALA A 23 1.97 -27.60 -3.10
N THR A 24 2.47 -27.87 -1.91
CA THR A 24 3.92 -27.89 -1.61
C THR A 24 4.50 -29.29 -1.48
N GLY A 25 3.66 -30.32 -1.34
CA GLY A 25 4.11 -31.68 -1.04
C GLY A 25 4.59 -31.90 0.39
N ILE A 26 4.35 -30.95 1.30
CA ILE A 26 4.66 -31.09 2.72
C ILE A 26 3.77 -32.17 3.34
N LYS A 27 4.36 -33.09 4.10
CA LYS A 27 3.65 -34.29 4.58
C LYS A 27 2.91 -34.11 5.89
N THR A 28 3.29 -33.12 6.71
CA THR A 28 2.71 -32.93 8.05
C THR A 28 2.59 -31.46 8.41
N PHE A 29 1.61 -31.13 9.27
CA PHE A 29 1.45 -29.77 9.81
C PHE A 29 2.64 -29.32 10.65
N SER A 30 3.27 -30.23 11.40
CA SER A 30 4.47 -29.92 12.18
C SER A 30 5.63 -29.48 11.27
N GLN A 31 5.82 -30.16 10.14
CA GLN A 31 6.82 -29.78 9.16
C GLN A 31 6.50 -28.42 8.53
N LEU A 32 5.23 -28.18 8.17
CA LEU A 32 4.78 -26.88 7.66
C LEU A 32 5.10 -25.75 8.66
N PHE A 33 4.76 -25.95 9.93
CA PHE A 33 5.01 -24.95 10.97
C PHE A 33 6.49 -24.68 11.17
N SER A 34 7.34 -25.72 11.19
CA SER A 34 8.80 -25.54 11.27
C SER A 34 9.34 -24.70 10.12
N ILE A 35 8.84 -24.91 8.89
CA ILE A 35 9.22 -24.13 7.72
C ILE A 35 8.79 -22.66 7.88
N PHE A 36 7.58 -22.41 8.39
CA PHE A 36 7.13 -21.04 8.66
C PHE A 36 7.98 -20.34 9.72
N LEU A 37 8.36 -21.03 10.80
CA LEU A 37 9.24 -20.45 11.81
C LEU A 37 10.62 -20.08 11.22
N ILE A 38 11.21 -20.96 10.41
CA ILE A 38 12.52 -20.72 9.82
C ILE A 38 12.48 -19.55 8.83
N ASN A 39 11.46 -19.49 7.98
CA ASN A 39 11.40 -18.50 6.90
C ASN A 39 10.80 -17.16 7.34
N TYR A 40 9.94 -17.14 8.36
CA TYR A 40 9.14 -15.97 8.72
C TYR A 40 9.18 -15.62 10.21
N GLY A 41 9.85 -16.39 11.07
CA GLY A 41 9.90 -16.15 12.51
C GLY A 41 10.44 -14.76 12.88
N ASP A 42 11.57 -14.36 12.30
CA ASP A 42 12.18 -13.06 12.57
C ASP A 42 11.33 -11.90 12.03
N HIS A 43 10.72 -12.08 10.86
CA HIS A 43 9.78 -11.12 10.28
C HIS A 43 8.56 -10.91 11.19
N LEU A 44 8.02 -12.00 11.74
CA LEU A 44 6.89 -11.94 12.67
C LEU A 44 7.27 -11.18 13.94
N VAL A 45 8.44 -11.45 14.52
CA VAL A 45 8.94 -10.75 15.71
C VAL A 45 9.08 -9.25 15.43
N SER A 46 9.65 -8.88 14.28
CA SER A 46 9.81 -7.48 13.88
C SER A 46 8.46 -6.79 13.71
N ALA A 47 7.53 -7.41 12.99
CA ALA A 47 6.20 -6.85 12.74
C ALA A 47 5.39 -6.63 14.04
N LEU A 48 5.51 -7.54 15.00
CA LEU A 48 4.79 -7.44 16.28
C LEU A 48 5.46 -6.47 17.27
N LYS A 49 6.78 -6.31 17.20
CA LYS A 49 7.54 -5.38 18.05
C LYS A 49 7.61 -3.97 17.49
N ALA A 50 7.23 -3.75 16.24
CA ALA A 50 7.16 -2.42 15.65
C ALA A 50 6.07 -1.61 16.38
N THR A 51 6.48 -0.89 17.42
CA THR A 51 5.68 0.16 18.06
C THR A 51 5.25 1.14 16.98
N PRO A 52 3.97 1.54 16.89
CA PRO A 52 3.54 2.55 15.93
C PRO A 52 4.36 3.82 16.17
N VAL A 53 5.29 4.12 15.27
CA VAL A 53 6.00 5.40 15.29
C VAL A 53 4.96 6.44 14.89
N ALA A 54 4.58 7.30 15.84
CA ALA A 54 3.72 8.43 15.56
C ALA A 54 4.27 9.18 14.34
N PRO A 55 3.43 9.58 13.37
CA PRO A 55 3.90 10.25 12.18
C PRO A 55 4.77 11.45 12.56
N PRO A 56 5.87 11.70 11.82
CA PRO A 56 6.74 12.83 12.12
C PRO A 56 5.91 14.12 12.10
N PRO A 57 6.20 15.07 13.01
CA PRO A 57 5.47 16.34 13.03
C PRO A 57 5.57 17.03 11.67
N PRO A 58 4.49 17.67 11.20
CA PRO A 58 4.51 18.36 9.92
C PRO A 58 5.62 19.42 9.93
N VAL A 59 6.54 19.31 8.96
CA VAL A 59 7.61 20.29 8.77
C VAL A 59 6.94 21.60 8.37
N ALA A 60 6.97 22.60 9.25
CA ALA A 60 6.49 23.94 8.93
C ALA A 60 7.40 24.53 7.84
N MET A 61 6.93 24.54 6.60
CA MET A 61 7.60 25.27 5.53
C MET A 61 7.50 26.78 5.81
N PRO A 62 8.60 27.54 5.77
CA PRO A 62 8.51 28.99 5.87
C PRO A 62 7.71 29.53 4.69
N ALA A 63 6.67 30.32 5.00
CA ALA A 63 5.83 30.96 3.99
C ALA A 63 6.68 31.87 3.11
N LEU A 64 6.73 31.56 1.82
CA LEU A 64 7.32 32.44 0.82
C LEU A 64 6.43 33.70 0.74
N VAL A 65 6.94 34.84 1.21
CA VAL A 65 6.27 36.14 1.08
C VAL A 65 6.15 36.44 -0.41
N GLN A 66 4.95 36.26 -0.96
CA GLN A 66 4.67 36.50 -2.37
C GLN A 66 4.51 38.01 -2.60
N THR A 67 5.61 38.70 -2.90
CA THR A 67 5.57 40.09 -3.35
C THR A 67 4.93 40.17 -4.73
N LYS A 68 3.71 40.68 -4.71
CA LYS A 68 2.88 41.13 -5.82
C LYS A 68 3.68 42.03 -6.78
N GLN A 69 3.99 41.55 -7.98
CA GLN A 69 4.39 42.42 -9.09
C GLN A 69 3.49 42.17 -10.29
N ILE A 70 2.52 43.07 -10.44
CA ILE A 70 1.64 43.19 -11.59
C ILE A 70 2.47 43.83 -12.70
N HIS A 71 2.81 43.06 -13.73
CA HIS A 71 3.25 43.64 -15.00
C HIS A 71 2.15 43.39 -16.03
N SER A 72 1.43 44.48 -16.30
CA SER A 72 0.46 44.63 -17.37
C SER A 72 1.17 44.35 -18.70
N ILE A 73 0.69 43.37 -19.46
CA ILE A 73 1.01 43.25 -20.89
C ILE A 73 -0.32 43.22 -21.61
N GLU A 74 -0.70 44.42 -22.06
CA GLU A 74 -1.78 44.65 -23.01
C GLU A 74 -1.38 44.03 -24.35
N ALA A 75 -2.24 43.18 -24.91
CA ALA A 75 -2.09 42.65 -26.26
C ALA A 75 -3.45 42.67 -26.99
N PRO A 76 -3.45 42.91 -28.31
CA PRO A 76 -4.47 43.72 -28.97
C PRO A 76 -5.76 42.96 -29.33
N ARG A 77 -6.86 43.71 -29.30
CA ARG A 77 -8.21 43.32 -29.73
C ARG A 77 -8.18 42.79 -31.17
N ARG A 78 -8.42 41.49 -31.37
CA ARG A 78 -8.93 40.98 -32.66
C ARG A 78 -10.44 41.14 -32.70
N ALA A 79 -10.89 42.00 -33.61
CA ALA A 79 -12.29 42.21 -33.93
C ALA A 79 -12.92 40.92 -34.53
N VAL A 80 -14.08 40.55 -33.98
CA VAL A 80 -15.38 40.26 -34.64
C VAL A 80 -15.26 39.60 -36.05
N GLN A 81 -15.86 38.44 -36.35
CA GLN A 81 -17.31 38.34 -36.58
C GLN A 81 -17.81 36.88 -36.63
N ARG A 82 -18.91 36.60 -35.93
CA ARG A 82 -19.74 35.39 -36.08
C ARG A 82 -20.78 35.61 -37.20
N GLN A 83 -20.90 34.61 -38.09
CA GLN A 83 -22.07 34.03 -38.78
C GLN A 83 -23.23 34.93 -39.29
N PRO A 84 -23.87 34.55 -40.42
CA PRO A 84 -25.05 33.68 -40.30
C PRO A 84 -25.09 32.54 -41.32
N GLY A 85 -25.69 31.43 -40.91
CA GLY A 85 -26.05 30.32 -41.78
C GLY A 85 -27.07 30.75 -42.85
N ILE A 86 -27.02 30.06 -43.99
CA ILE A 86 -28.07 30.06 -45.00
C ILE A 86 -28.29 28.60 -45.43
N SER A 87 -29.56 28.23 -45.49
CA SER A 87 -30.13 26.89 -45.68
C SER A 87 -29.96 26.27 -47.08
N SER A 88 -30.38 25.00 -47.15
CA SER A 88 -30.93 24.25 -48.31
C SER A 88 -29.88 23.59 -49.20
N PHE A 89 -29.96 22.31 -49.60
CA PHE A 89 -31.04 21.34 -49.75
C PHE A 89 -30.57 19.92 -49.38
#